data_AF-A0A843IAB2-F1
#
_entry.id   AF-A0A843IAB2-F1
#
_cell.length_a   1.000
_cell.length_b   1.000
_cell.length_c   1.000
_cell.angle_alpha   90.00
_cell.angle_beta   90.00
_cell.angle_gamma   90.00
#
_symmetry.space_group_name_H-M   'P 1'
#
loop_
_entity.id
_entity.type
_entity.pdbx_description
1 polymer ?
#
loop_
_entity_poly.entity_id
_entity_poly.type
_entity_poly.pdbx_seq_one_letter_code
_entity_poly.pdbx_strand_id
1 'polypeptide(L)'
;MEEGTITVEGTRIRYIAEGSGKALVLLHGYSFNSDDWFNSGIAQALARSYAVYAIDMPYGAKSKSDRMRADARGYARFLGKLLDALALGEPAMVGPSMSGQVLLRYLTLGHLAAAVVVGPVGLGEFEAAEAGRVKTPLL
;
A
#
# COMPACT_ATOMS: atom_id res chain seq x y z
N MET A 1 3.55 -18.25 3.80
CA MET A 1 4.37 -17.15 3.25
C MET A 1 4.93 -17.52 1.89
N GLU A 2 4.64 -16.71 0.89
CA GLU A 2 5.24 -16.76 -0.45
C GLU A 2 5.87 -15.39 -0.73
N GLU A 3 7.12 -15.37 -1.20
CA GLU A 3 7.77 -14.13 -1.65
C GLU A 3 7.75 -14.08 -3.18
N GLY A 4 7.35 -12.93 -3.72
CA GLY A 4 7.22 -12.73 -5.16
C GLY A 4 7.75 -11.38 -5.61
N THR A 5 7.93 -11.26 -6.93
CA THR A 5 8.19 -9.97 -7.58
C THR A 5 7.28 -9.78 -8.78
N ILE A 6 6.97 -8.53 -9.09
CA ILE A 6 6.20 -8.14 -10.27
C ILE A 6 6.80 -6.88 -10.89
N THR A 7 6.83 -6.79 -12.22
CA THR A 7 7.32 -5.60 -12.92
C THR A 7 6.15 -4.76 -13.39
N VAL A 8 6.08 -3.51 -12.94
CA VAL A 8 5.04 -2.54 -13.32
C VAL A 8 5.73 -1.32 -13.90
N GLU A 9 5.41 -0.97 -15.14
CA GLU A 9 6.03 0.16 -15.85
C GLU A 9 7.57 0.16 -15.82
N GLY A 10 8.18 -1.03 -15.94
CA GLY A 10 9.64 -1.19 -15.88
C GLY A 10 10.26 -1.11 -14.49
N THR A 11 9.45 -0.98 -13.43
CA THR A 11 9.90 -0.99 -12.02
C THR A 11 9.58 -2.35 -11.40
N ARG A 12 10.60 -3.10 -10.95
CA ARG A 12 10.41 -4.38 -10.25
C ARG A 12 10.01 -4.14 -8.79
N ILE A 13 8.86 -4.65 -8.40
CA ILE A 13 8.29 -4.54 -7.06
C ILE A 13 8.31 -5.90 -6.38
N ARG A 14 8.87 -5.97 -5.17
CA ARG A 14 8.80 -7.13 -4.29
C ARG A 14 7.53 -7.07 -3.44
N TYR A 15 6.94 -8.23 -3.18
CA TYR A 15 5.88 -8.40 -2.21
C TYR A 15 6.01 -9.75 -1.48
N ILE A 16 5.40 -9.85 -0.31
CA ILE A 16 5.24 -11.09 0.43
C ILE A 16 3.75 -11.33 0.62
N ALA A 17 3.28 -12.52 0.25
CA ALA A 17 1.89 -12.94 0.35
C ALA A 17 1.70 -14.07 1.37
N GLU A 18 0.61 -14.02 2.14
CA GLU A 18 0.19 -15.13 3.00
C GLU A 18 -1.32 -15.13 3.26
N GLY A 19 -1.89 -16.30 3.46
CA GLY A 19 -3.31 -16.46 3.80
C GLY A 19 -4.19 -16.62 2.58
N SER A 20 -5.49 -16.46 2.78
CA SER A 20 -6.51 -16.64 1.74
C SER A 20 -7.76 -15.82 2.06
N GLY A 21 -8.64 -15.64 1.07
CA GLY A 21 -9.88 -14.87 1.22
C GLY A 21 -9.78 -13.46 0.66
N LYS A 22 -10.41 -12.48 1.32
CA LYS A 22 -10.42 -11.08 0.85
C LYS A 22 -9.01 -10.50 0.90
N ALA A 23 -8.64 -9.76 -0.15
CA ALA A 23 -7.33 -9.15 -0.26
C ALA A 23 -7.14 -8.02 0.77
N LEU A 24 -6.00 -8.05 1.47
CA LEU A 24 -5.55 -7.02 2.40
C LEU A 24 -4.12 -6.64 2.06
N VAL A 25 -3.91 -5.37 1.67
CA VAL A 25 -2.60 -4.86 1.30
C VAL A 25 -2.00 -4.07 2.46
N LEU A 26 -0.75 -4.42 2.81
CA LEU A 26 0.03 -3.73 3.85
C LEU A 26 1.18 -2.97 3.18
N LEU A 27 1.18 -1.65 3.32
CA LEU A 27 2.21 -0.78 2.77
C LEU A 27 3.20 -0.35 3.87
N HIS A 28 4.48 -0.20 3.54
CA HIS A 28 5.49 0.21 4.52
C HIS A 28 5.69 1.74 4.59
N GLY A 29 6.25 2.23 5.69
CA GLY A 29 6.70 3.62 5.83
C GLY A 29 8.13 3.82 5.28
N TYR A 30 8.74 5.00 5.46
CA TYR A 30 10.04 5.27 4.84
C TYR A 30 11.19 4.37 5.35
N SER A 31 11.17 3.99 6.62
CA SER A 31 12.32 3.37 7.31
C SER A 31 12.18 1.85 7.55
N PHE A 32 11.19 1.21 6.94
CA PHE A 32 10.90 -0.23 7.08
C PHE A 32 10.37 -0.79 5.75
N ASN A 33 10.19 -2.11 5.65
CA ASN A 33 9.78 -2.81 4.42
C ASN A 33 8.75 -3.93 4.73
N SER A 34 8.42 -4.76 3.75
CA SER A 34 7.44 -5.83 3.88
C SER A 34 7.80 -6.87 4.94
N ASP A 35 9.09 -7.12 5.21
CA ASP A 35 9.54 -8.08 6.23
C ASP A 35 9.10 -7.64 7.63
N ASP A 36 9.10 -6.33 7.92
CA ASP A 36 8.77 -5.80 9.23
C ASP A 36 7.30 -6.10 9.62
N TRP A 37 6.39 -6.21 8.65
CA TRP A 37 5.01 -6.66 8.88
C TRP A 37 4.94 -8.12 9.35
N PHE A 38 5.83 -8.98 8.87
CA PHE A 38 5.92 -10.37 9.29
C PHE A 38 6.73 -10.52 10.59
N ASN A 39 7.84 -9.80 10.75
CA ASN A 39 8.67 -9.86 11.95
C ASN A 39 7.92 -9.39 13.20
N SER A 40 6.97 -8.46 13.05
CA SER A 40 6.11 -8.00 14.14
C SER A 40 4.96 -8.96 14.48
N GLY A 41 4.69 -9.98 13.67
CA GLY A 41 3.56 -10.90 13.84
C GLY A 41 2.22 -10.38 13.30
N ILE A 42 2.16 -9.13 12.83
CA ILE A 42 0.92 -8.49 12.37
C ILE A 42 0.40 -9.16 11.10
N ALA A 43 1.26 -9.37 10.11
CA ALA A 43 0.87 -10.01 8.85
C ALA A 43 0.34 -11.43 9.07
N GLN A 44 0.98 -12.23 9.94
CA GLN A 44 0.55 -13.60 10.25
C GLN A 44 -0.78 -13.61 11.00
N ALA A 45 -1.01 -12.67 11.91
CA ALA A 45 -2.29 -12.56 12.61
C ALA A 45 -3.43 -12.26 11.63
N LEU A 46 -3.21 -11.33 10.69
CA LEU A 46 -4.19 -10.97 9.66
C LEU A 46 -4.40 -12.06 8.62
N ALA A 47 -3.34 -12.79 8.24
CA ALA A 47 -3.38 -13.86 7.25
C ALA A 47 -4.27 -15.06 7.67
N ARG A 48 -4.66 -15.13 8.95
CA ARG A 48 -5.67 -16.09 9.44
C ARG A 48 -7.06 -15.88 8.82
N SER A 49 -7.35 -14.65 8.37
CA SER A 49 -8.68 -14.25 7.88
C SER A 49 -8.67 -13.57 6.51
N TYR A 50 -7.49 -13.16 6.02
CA TYR A 50 -7.33 -12.39 4.79
C TYR A 50 -6.23 -12.98 3.91
N ALA A 51 -6.30 -12.70 2.60
CA ALA A 51 -5.18 -12.86 1.69
C ALA A 51 -4.30 -11.61 1.82
N VAL A 52 -3.26 -11.69 2.64
CA VAL A 52 -2.37 -10.56 2.97
C VAL A 52 -1.29 -10.41 1.91
N TYR A 53 -1.08 -9.18 1.44
CA TYR A 53 0.01 -8.78 0.55
C TYR A 53 0.79 -7.62 1.18
N ALA A 54 1.98 -7.88 1.71
CA ALA A 54 2.90 -6.84 2.16
C ALA A 54 3.79 -6.40 1.00
N ILE A 55 3.71 -5.13 0.62
CA ILE A 55 4.33 -4.61 -0.61
C ILE A 55 5.49 -3.68 -0.29
N ASP A 56 6.64 -3.92 -0.93
CA ASP A 56 7.78 -3.00 -0.97
C ASP A 56 7.54 -1.91 -2.02
N MET A 57 6.97 -0.79 -1.61
CA MET A 57 6.76 0.36 -2.50
C MET A 57 8.09 0.90 -3.02
N PRO A 58 8.13 1.54 -4.20
CA PRO A 58 9.37 1.97 -4.85
C PRO A 58 9.99 3.25 -4.24
N TYR A 59 9.83 3.42 -2.92
CA TYR A 59 10.38 4.46 -2.07
C TYR A 59 10.86 3.87 -0.74
N GLY A 60 11.39 4.70 0.15
CA GLY A 60 11.84 4.25 1.46
C GLY A 60 13.27 3.72 1.43
N ALA A 61 13.96 3.85 2.55
CA ALA A 61 15.37 3.48 2.69
C ALA A 61 15.61 1.96 2.74
N LYS A 62 14.61 1.18 3.18
CA LYS A 62 14.72 -0.27 3.36
C LYS A 62 13.93 -1.11 2.35
N SER A 63 13.18 -0.48 1.45
CA SER A 63 12.46 -1.20 0.40
C SER A 63 13.44 -2.03 -0.44
N LYS A 64 13.06 -3.28 -0.76
CA LYS A 64 13.86 -4.17 -1.61
C LYS A 64 13.37 -4.19 -3.07
N SER A 65 12.48 -3.26 -3.42
CA SER A 65 12.05 -3.02 -4.81
C SER A 65 13.01 -2.10 -5.54
N ASP A 66 12.89 -2.05 -6.87
CA ASP A 66 13.52 -0.99 -7.65
C ASP A 66 12.97 0.36 -7.20
N ARG A 67 13.82 1.39 -7.26
CA ARG A 67 13.45 2.75 -6.82
C ARG A 67 12.84 3.53 -7.97
N MET A 68 11.77 4.25 -7.67
CA MET A 68 11.14 5.21 -8.57
C MET A 68 11.13 6.58 -7.88
N ARG A 69 11.37 7.65 -8.63
CA ARG A 69 11.18 9.02 -8.13
C ARG A 69 9.83 9.53 -8.60
N ALA A 70 8.94 9.78 -7.67
CA ALA A 70 7.65 10.42 -7.91
C ALA A 70 7.24 11.27 -6.71
N ASP A 71 6.24 12.14 -6.92
CA ASP A 71 5.49 12.75 -5.83
C ASP A 71 4.44 11.77 -5.29
N ALA A 72 3.74 12.15 -4.21
CA ALA A 72 2.72 11.30 -3.60
C ALA A 72 1.59 10.91 -4.58
N ARG A 73 1.25 11.80 -5.53
CA ARG A 73 0.22 11.53 -6.55
C ARG A 73 0.71 10.53 -7.60
N GLY A 74 1.99 10.59 -7.97
CA GLY A 74 2.64 9.64 -8.86
C GLY A 74 2.72 8.25 -8.23
N TYR A 75 3.12 8.16 -6.95
CA TYR A 75 3.07 6.88 -6.23
C TYR A 75 1.65 6.33 -6.11
N ALA A 76 0.64 7.17 -5.92
CA ALA A 76 -0.75 6.73 -5.89
C ALA A 76 -1.20 6.16 -7.25
N ARG A 77 -0.88 6.82 -8.36
CA ARG A 77 -1.16 6.27 -9.70
C ARG A 77 -0.44 4.94 -9.95
N PHE A 78 0.81 4.84 -9.53
CA PHE A 78 1.59 3.61 -9.63
C PHE A 78 0.98 2.50 -8.76
N LEU A 79 0.52 2.81 -7.55
CA LEU A 79 -0.16 1.86 -6.67
C LEU A 79 -1.38 1.26 -7.36
N GLY A 80 -2.20 2.06 -8.06
CA GLY A 80 -3.33 1.53 -8.84
C GLY A 80 -2.90 0.50 -9.88
N LYS A 81 -1.87 0.82 -10.69
CA LYS A 81 -1.33 -0.11 -11.70
C LYS A 81 -0.75 -1.38 -11.07
N LEU A 82 -0.17 -1.26 -9.87
CA LEU A 82 0.35 -2.41 -9.14
C LEU A 82 -0.77 -3.33 -8.65
N LEU A 83 -1.88 -2.78 -8.15
CA LEU A 83 -3.05 -3.56 -7.75
C LEU A 83 -3.68 -4.28 -8.95
N ASP A 84 -3.77 -3.60 -10.09
CA ASP A 84 -4.23 -4.19 -11.35
C ASP A 84 -3.32 -5.34 -11.80
N ALA A 85 -2.00 -5.13 -11.77
CA ALA A 85 -1.02 -6.14 -12.18
C ALA A 85 -1.01 -7.37 -11.27
N LEU A 86 -1.29 -7.19 -9.97
CA LEU A 86 -1.47 -8.28 -9.00
C LEU A 86 -2.88 -8.87 -9.01
N ALA A 87 -3.80 -8.34 -9.83
CA ALA A 87 -5.20 -8.75 -9.92
C ALA A 87 -5.94 -8.74 -8.56
N LEU A 88 -5.69 -7.72 -7.72
CA LEU A 88 -6.23 -7.64 -6.36
C LEU A 88 -7.61 -6.99 -6.26
N GLY A 89 -8.14 -6.44 -7.35
CA GLY A 89 -9.43 -5.75 -7.36
C GLY A 89 -9.45 -4.54 -6.42
N GLU A 90 -10.40 -4.51 -5.49
CA GLU A 90 -10.55 -3.44 -4.50
C GLU A 90 -10.18 -3.93 -3.08
N PRO A 91 -8.89 -4.09 -2.76
CA PRO A 91 -8.48 -4.63 -1.46
C PRO A 91 -8.79 -3.66 -0.32
N ALA A 92 -8.80 -4.17 0.90
CA ALA A 92 -8.59 -3.31 2.06
C ALA A 92 -7.10 -2.93 2.16
N MET A 93 -6.77 -1.75 2.69
CA MET A 93 -5.38 -1.29 2.78
C MET A 93 -5.00 -0.69 4.12
N VAL A 94 -3.76 -0.92 4.53
CA VAL A 94 -3.13 -0.26 5.68
C VAL A 94 -1.90 0.51 5.21
N GLY A 95 -1.90 1.82 5.46
CA GLY A 95 -0.84 2.74 5.03
C GLY A 95 -0.37 3.64 6.17
N PRO A 96 0.82 3.40 6.76
CA PRO A 96 1.42 4.27 7.75
C PRO A 96 2.33 5.34 7.13
N SER A 97 2.45 6.51 7.78
CA SER A 97 3.47 7.52 7.49
C SER A 97 3.55 7.90 5.99
N MET A 98 4.66 7.60 5.31
CA MET A 98 4.85 7.81 3.87
C MET A 98 3.72 7.16 3.04
N SER A 99 3.40 5.90 3.32
CA SER A 99 2.31 5.20 2.65
C SER A 99 0.94 5.72 3.03
N GLY A 100 0.80 6.33 4.21
CA GLY A 100 -0.43 7.04 4.58
C GLY A 100 -0.70 8.22 3.64
N GLN A 101 0.33 9.00 3.30
CA GLN A 101 0.19 10.07 2.31
C GLN A 101 -0.21 9.53 0.93
N VAL A 102 0.47 8.47 0.48
CA VAL A 102 0.19 7.83 -0.81
C VAL A 102 -1.23 7.26 -0.86
N LEU A 103 -1.67 6.59 0.21
CA LEU A 103 -3.00 6.01 0.32
C LEU A 103 -4.08 7.11 0.31
N LEU A 104 -3.89 8.21 1.03
CA LEU A 104 -4.81 9.37 0.95
C LEU A 104 -4.94 9.90 -0.48
N ARG A 105 -3.83 10.01 -1.23
CA ARG A 105 -3.90 10.42 -2.63
C ARG A 105 -4.61 9.37 -3.49
N TYR A 106 -4.34 8.09 -3.28
CA TYR A 106 -4.96 7.01 -4.03
C TYR A 106 -6.48 6.99 -3.86
N LEU A 107 -6.97 7.23 -2.64
CA LEU A 107 -8.39 7.30 -2.32
C LEU A 107 -9.16 8.43 -3.04
N THR A 108 -8.46 9.40 -3.61
CA THR A 108 -9.07 10.44 -4.47
C THR A 108 -9.18 10.02 -5.94
N LEU A 109 -8.53 8.91 -6.32
CA LEU A 109 -8.43 8.41 -7.69
C LEU A 109 -9.28 7.16 -7.92
N GLY A 110 -9.47 6.33 -6.90
CA GLY A 110 -10.14 5.03 -7.00
C GLY A 110 -10.98 4.67 -5.78
N HIS A 111 -11.46 3.44 -5.76
CA HIS A 111 -12.22 2.87 -4.65
C HIS A 111 -11.47 1.67 -4.07
N LEU A 112 -11.67 1.44 -2.77
CA LEU A 112 -11.13 0.32 -2.02
C LEU A 112 -12.23 -0.20 -1.11
N ALA A 113 -12.14 -1.46 -0.68
CA ALA A 113 -13.07 -1.99 0.30
C ALA A 113 -13.01 -1.21 1.63
N ALA A 114 -11.82 -0.84 2.07
CA ALA A 114 -11.56 -0.04 3.26
C ALA A 114 -10.12 0.49 3.28
N ALA A 115 -9.85 1.54 4.04
CA ALA A 115 -8.49 2.02 4.26
C ALA A 115 -8.24 2.42 5.73
N VAL A 116 -7.10 2.00 6.27
CA VAL A 116 -6.57 2.39 7.58
C VAL A 116 -5.35 3.27 7.37
N VAL A 117 -5.42 4.54 7.77
CA VAL A 117 -4.36 5.53 7.52
C VAL A 117 -3.70 5.91 8.85
N VAL A 118 -2.45 5.48 9.07
CA VAL A 118 -1.79 5.61 10.37
C VAL A 118 -0.72 6.69 10.35
N GLY A 119 -1.02 7.86 10.94
CA GLY A 119 -0.07 8.98 11.08
C GLY A 119 0.58 9.40 9.75
N PRO A 120 -0.20 9.80 8.73
CA PRO A 120 0.32 10.12 7.41
C PRO A 120 1.21 11.37 7.44
N VAL A 121 2.27 11.38 6.62
CA VAL A 121 3.04 12.60 6.37
C VAL A 121 2.33 13.49 5.35
N GLY A 122 2.68 14.77 5.30
CA GLY A 122 2.17 15.70 4.27
C GLY A 122 0.66 15.94 4.34
N LEU A 123 0.04 15.76 5.51
CA LEU A 123 -1.39 16.01 5.70
C LEU A 123 -1.78 17.48 5.44
N GLY A 124 -0.88 18.42 5.71
CA GLY A 124 -1.07 19.83 5.38
C GLY A 124 -1.14 20.13 3.88
N GLU A 125 -0.76 19.18 3.03
CA GLU A 125 -0.90 19.28 1.57
C GLU A 125 -2.18 18.60 1.07
N PHE A 126 -2.94 17.93 1.95
CA PHE A 126 -4.18 17.22 1.61
C PHE A 126 -5.37 18.14 1.88
N GLU A 127 -5.84 18.80 0.83
CA GLU A 127 -6.85 19.85 0.90
C GLU A 127 -8.25 19.30 1.21
N ALA A 128 -9.11 20.10 1.85
CA ALA A 128 -10.50 19.69 2.16
C ALA A 128 -11.29 19.28 0.90
N ALA A 129 -11.03 19.93 -0.24
CA ALA A 129 -11.64 19.59 -1.52
C ALA A 129 -11.22 18.21 -2.05
N GLU A 130 -10.01 17.75 -1.71
CA GLU A 130 -9.55 16.40 -2.03
C GLU A 130 -10.17 15.37 -1.10
N ALA A 131 -10.29 15.68 0.20
CA ALA A 131 -10.98 14.83 1.17
C ALA A 131 -12.44 14.54 0.75
N GLY A 132 -13.14 15.54 0.20
CA GLY A 132 -14.50 15.37 -0.31
C GLY A 132 -14.67 14.40 -1.49
N ARG A 133 -13.56 13.96 -2.12
CA ARG A 133 -13.59 12.96 -3.20
C ARG A 133 -13.46 11.52 -2.70
N VAL A 134 -13.08 11.33 -1.44
CA VAL A 134 -12.88 10.00 -0.86
C VAL A 134 -14.25 9.33 -0.65
N LYS A 135 -14.45 8.19 -1.30
CA LYS A 135 -15.67 7.37 -1.18
C LYS A 135 -15.49 6.09 -0.35
N THR A 136 -14.25 5.82 0.05
CA THR A 136 -13.88 4.62 0.82
C THR A 136 -14.02 4.89 2.31
N PRO A 137 -14.53 3.93 3.11
CA PRO A 137 -14.48 4.01 4.56
C PRO A 137 -13.03 4.16 5.07
N LEU A 138 -12.79 5.23 5.83
CA LEU A 138 -11.51 5.56 6.46
C LEU A 138 -11.56 5.27 7.97
N LEU A 139 -10.52 4.61 8.48
CA LEU A 139 -10.26 4.41 9.91
C LEU A 139 -8.91 5.03 10.31
#